data_AF-A0A087USA3-F1
#
_entry.id   AF-A0A087USA3-F1
#
_cell.length_a   1.000
_cell.length_b   1.000
_cell.length_c   1.000
_cell.angle_alpha   90.00
_cell.angle_beta   90.00
_cell.angle_gamma   90.00
#
_symmetry.space_group_name_H-M   'P 1'
#
loop_
_entity.id
_entity.type
_entity.pdbx_description
1 polymer ?
#
loop_
_entity_poly.entity_id
_entity_poly.type
_entity_poly.pdbx_seq_one_letter_code
_entity_poly.pdbx_strand_id
1 'polypeptide(L)'
;MNVRNTFVICCVLYAVKFGNAKKGFILTSPKVLDAGTTEYFTLSVFDVPPGEEITIHLLRTSDNSVLAESKVNVLPNHNMWVEMFIPPIKDVKRAKLHIFGTFNGWSSTYEIDEKAEVSIRPRSDLTLIQTDKPLYKPGQTVRFRVLPMDSELKPLGKDATGDIWIEDSSGIRVSQWKNLTFERSK
;
A
#
# COMPACT_ATOMS: atom_id res chain seq x y z
N MET A 1 37.79 -63.25 36.95
CA MET A 1 38.41 -62.86 35.67
C MET A 1 37.50 -61.84 34.99
N ASN A 2 37.81 -60.55 35.14
CA ASN A 2 37.01 -59.44 34.60
C ASN A 2 37.47 -59.13 33.18
N VAL A 3 36.60 -59.34 32.19
CA VAL A 3 36.87 -58.98 30.79
C VAL A 3 36.39 -57.55 30.58
N ARG A 4 37.34 -56.63 30.39
CA ARG A 4 37.08 -55.20 30.15
C ARG A 4 36.65 -55.01 28.70
N ASN A 5 35.36 -54.76 28.49
CA ASN A 5 34.80 -54.37 27.20
C ASN A 5 35.16 -52.90 26.93
N THR A 6 36.03 -52.65 25.95
CA THR A 6 36.44 -51.29 25.56
C THR A 6 35.78 -50.96 24.22
N PHE A 7 34.65 -50.26 24.26
CA PHE A 7 34.03 -49.68 23.07
C PHE A 7 34.72 -48.37 22.73
N VAL A 8 35.48 -48.35 21.64
CA VAL A 8 36.06 -47.13 21.08
C VAL A 8 34.98 -46.46 20.22
N ILE A 9 34.37 -45.40 20.75
CA ILE A 9 33.46 -44.53 19.97
C ILE A 9 34.34 -43.61 19.13
N CYS A 10 34.46 -43.94 17.84
CA CYS A 10 35.13 -43.10 16.86
C CYS A 10 34.17 -41.96 16.46
N CYS A 11 34.22 -40.83 17.18
CA CYS A 11 33.56 -39.59 16.78
C CYS A 11 34.28 -39.01 15.57
N VAL A 12 33.84 -39.37 14.37
CA VAL A 12 34.20 -38.66 13.15
C VAL A 12 33.49 -37.31 13.18
N LEU A 13 34.17 -36.28 13.70
CA LEU A 13 33.78 -34.89 13.57
C LEU A 13 33.90 -34.49 12.10
N TYR A 14 32.87 -34.78 11.30
CA TYR A 14 32.66 -34.10 10.03
C TYR A 14 32.43 -32.63 10.38
N ALA A 15 33.44 -31.80 10.17
CA ALA A 15 33.29 -30.35 10.20
C ALA A 15 32.39 -29.95 9.02
N VAL A 16 31.07 -30.04 9.22
CA VAL A 16 30.09 -29.43 8.32
C VAL A 16 30.35 -27.93 8.40
N LYS A 17 31.01 -27.38 7.37
CA LYS A 17 31.05 -25.94 7.20
C LYS A 17 29.64 -25.49 6.86
N PHE A 18 28.87 -25.13 7.89
CA PHE A 18 27.70 -24.31 7.72
C PHE A 18 28.19 -22.98 7.13
N GLY A 19 27.95 -22.76 5.83
CA GLY A 19 28.11 -21.44 5.24
C GLY A 19 27.23 -20.48 6.03
N ASN A 20 27.80 -19.36 6.47
CA ASN A 20 27.01 -18.31 7.10
C ASN A 20 26.01 -17.80 6.07
N ALA A 21 24.75 -18.20 6.23
CA ALA A 21 23.66 -17.70 5.42
C ALA A 21 23.53 -16.18 5.68
N LYS A 22 23.44 -15.40 4.61
CA LYS A 22 23.50 -13.94 4.70
C LYS A 22 22.11 -13.43 5.07
N LYS A 23 21.97 -12.98 6.33
CA LYS A 23 20.79 -12.28 6.82
C LYS A 23 20.45 -11.10 5.91
N GLY A 24 19.17 -10.95 5.59
CA GLY A 24 18.71 -9.90 4.69
C GLY A 24 17.19 -9.80 4.67
N PHE A 25 16.68 -8.74 4.05
CA PHE A 25 15.25 -8.58 3.83
C PHE A 25 14.98 -7.99 2.44
N ILE A 26 13.77 -8.23 1.94
CA ILE A 26 13.20 -7.58 0.77
C ILE A 26 11.82 -7.06 1.17
N LEU A 27 11.63 -5.75 1.05
CA LEU A 27 10.31 -5.11 1.16
C LEU A 27 9.95 -4.55 -0.22
N THR A 28 8.86 -5.03 -0.79
CA THR A 28 8.32 -4.54 -2.06
C THR A 28 7.03 -3.78 -1.81
N SER A 29 6.95 -2.54 -2.27
CA SER A 29 5.77 -1.68 -2.15
C SER A 29 5.47 -0.95 -3.46
N PRO A 30 4.22 -0.47 -3.66
CA PRO A 30 3.93 0.52 -4.68
C PRO A 30 4.76 1.79 -4.46
N LYS A 31 5.14 2.45 -5.56
CA LYS A 31 5.83 3.76 -5.52
C LYS A 31 4.88 4.91 -5.16
N VAL A 32 3.58 4.72 -5.45
CA VAL A 32 2.51 5.67 -5.20
C VAL A 32 1.44 4.95 -4.40
N LEU A 33 1.10 5.49 -3.23
CA LEU A 33 0.08 4.97 -2.32
C LEU A 33 -1.17 5.84 -2.41
N ASP A 34 -2.34 5.23 -2.50
CA ASP A 34 -3.61 5.96 -2.54
C ASP A 34 -4.08 6.30 -1.13
N ALA A 35 -4.46 7.57 -0.91
CA ALA A 35 -4.99 7.98 0.38
C ALA A 35 -6.43 7.48 0.57
N GLY A 36 -6.72 6.94 1.75
CA GLY A 36 -8.03 6.39 2.09
C GLY A 36 -8.28 4.97 1.60
N THR A 37 -7.23 4.25 1.17
CA THR A 37 -7.29 2.84 0.75
C THR A 37 -6.37 1.98 1.64
N THR A 38 -6.61 0.67 1.61
CA THR A 38 -5.66 -0.31 2.15
C THR A 38 -4.69 -0.70 1.05
N GLU A 39 -3.42 -0.41 1.27
CA GLU A 39 -2.32 -0.77 0.38
C GLU A 39 -1.66 -2.07 0.84
N TYR A 40 -1.13 -2.83 -0.12
CA TYR A 40 -0.51 -4.14 0.11
C TYR A 40 0.96 -4.11 -0.25
N PHE A 41 1.81 -4.58 0.66
CA PHE A 41 3.24 -4.77 0.45
C PHE A 41 3.60 -6.24 0.58
N THR A 42 4.79 -6.60 0.10
CA THR A 42 5.36 -7.93 0.26
C THR A 42 6.68 -7.84 1.02
N LEU A 43 6.78 -8.58 2.13
CA LEU A 43 7.97 -8.66 2.96
C LEU A 43 8.53 -10.09 2.95
N SER A 44 9.82 -10.23 2.71
CA SER A 44 10.55 -11.49 2.85
C SER A 44 11.79 -11.24 3.68
N VAL A 45 11.97 -11.99 4.76
CA VAL A 45 13.14 -11.88 5.64
C VAL A 45 13.88 -13.21 5.64
N PHE A 46 15.19 -13.15 5.44
CA PHE A 46 16.04 -14.31 5.19
C PHE A 46 16.97 -14.57 6.38
N ASP A 47 17.13 -15.83 6.72
CA ASP A 47 18.12 -16.31 7.69
C ASP A 47 18.05 -15.68 9.09
N VAL A 48 16.84 -15.31 9.55
CA VAL A 48 16.56 -14.82 10.91
C VAL A 48 15.82 -15.86 11.76
N PRO A 49 15.93 -15.81 13.11
CA PRO A 49 15.09 -16.62 13.99
C PRO A 49 13.60 -16.36 13.75
N PRO A 50 12.73 -17.38 13.90
CA PRO A 50 11.29 -17.19 13.81
C PRO A 50 10.74 -16.47 15.05
N GLY A 51 9.67 -15.68 14.87
CA GLY A 51 8.85 -15.19 15.98
C GLY A 51 9.16 -13.78 16.50
N GLU A 52 9.86 -12.95 15.73
CA GLU A 52 10.02 -11.52 16.03
C GLU A 52 9.11 -10.65 15.13
N GLU A 53 8.56 -9.58 15.72
CA GLU A 53 7.67 -8.63 15.05
C GLU A 53 8.52 -7.54 14.36
N ILE A 54 8.25 -7.28 13.08
CA ILE A 54 8.74 -6.10 12.37
C ILE A 54 7.64 -5.05 12.35
N THR A 55 8.03 -3.79 12.50
CA THR A 55 7.15 -2.64 12.32
C THR A 55 7.50 -1.90 11.03
N ILE A 56 6.47 -1.50 10.28
CA ILE A 56 6.59 -0.67 9.09
C ILE A 56 5.76 0.58 9.32
N HIS A 57 6.39 1.74 9.27
CA HIS A 57 5.75 3.05 9.37
C HIS A 57 5.69 3.75 8.03
N LEU A 58 4.60 4.45 7.78
CA LEU A 58 4.55 5.51 6.79
C LEU A 58 4.79 6.84 7.50
N LEU A 59 5.90 7.49 7.20
CA LEU A 59 6.33 8.74 7.82
C LEU A 59 6.09 9.94 6.90
N ARG A 60 5.66 11.06 7.48
CA ARG A 60 5.61 12.35 6.79
C ARG A 60 7.03 12.86 6.56
N THR A 61 7.35 13.27 5.33
CA THR A 61 8.71 13.73 4.98
C THR A 61 9.17 14.99 5.73
N SER A 62 8.25 15.86 6.15
CA SER A 62 8.59 17.16 6.76
C SER A 62 9.06 17.06 8.21
N ASP A 63 8.43 16.22 9.01
CA ASP A 63 8.63 16.15 10.47
C ASP A 63 8.84 14.71 10.98
N ASN A 64 8.83 13.71 10.09
CA ASN A 64 8.86 12.29 10.40
C ASN A 64 7.71 11.82 11.33
N SER A 65 6.59 12.54 11.35
CA SER A 65 5.37 12.07 12.05
C SER A 65 4.84 10.80 11.40
N VAL A 66 4.37 9.86 12.22
CA VAL A 66 3.77 8.61 11.75
C VAL A 66 2.37 8.88 11.20
N LEU A 67 2.16 8.54 9.93
CA LEU A 67 0.90 8.65 9.22
C LEU A 67 0.12 7.33 9.26
N ALA A 68 0.82 6.19 9.15
CA ALA A 68 0.24 4.86 9.23
C ALA A 68 1.27 3.86 9.78
N GLU A 69 0.81 2.77 10.36
CA GLU A 69 1.63 1.70 10.95
C GLU A 69 1.07 0.33 10.56
N SER A 70 1.98 -0.60 10.27
CA SER A 70 1.69 -2.02 10.12
C SER A 70 2.72 -2.84 10.88
N LYS A 71 2.26 -3.94 11.49
CA LYS A 71 3.07 -4.86 12.28
C LYS A 71 2.95 -6.27 11.74
N VAL A 72 4.07 -6.98 11.67
CA VAL A 72 4.14 -8.27 10.96
C VAL A 72 4.99 -9.24 11.77
N ASN A 73 4.40 -10.38 12.15
CA ASN A 73 5.10 -11.46 12.82
C ASN A 73 5.90 -12.28 11.81
N VAL A 74 7.23 -12.14 11.80
CA VAL A 74 8.05 -12.65 10.71
C VAL A 74 8.10 -14.18 10.68
N LEU A 75 7.79 -14.72 9.51
CA LEU A 75 8.05 -16.10 9.11
C LEU A 75 9.30 -16.12 8.23
N PRO A 76 10.46 -16.58 8.74
CA PRO A 76 11.71 -16.57 7.99
C PRO A 76 11.60 -17.37 6.70
N ASN A 77 12.25 -16.89 5.64
CA ASN A 77 12.29 -17.53 4.31
C ASN A 77 10.93 -17.72 3.64
N HIS A 78 9.91 -16.93 4.05
CA HIS A 78 8.59 -16.90 3.42
C HIS A 78 8.27 -15.50 2.91
N ASN A 79 7.41 -15.43 1.89
CA ASN A 79 6.84 -14.17 1.42
C ASN A 79 5.58 -13.87 2.23
N MET A 80 5.57 -12.71 2.87
CA MET A 80 4.50 -12.25 3.74
C MET A 80 3.79 -11.06 3.14
N TRP A 81 2.47 -11.07 3.19
CA TRP A 81 1.66 -9.90 2.88
C TRP A 81 1.66 -8.94 4.06
N VAL A 82 1.81 -7.66 3.77
CA VAL A 82 1.68 -6.58 4.74
C VAL A 82 0.56 -5.68 4.27
N GLU A 83 -0.47 -5.53 5.10
CA GLU A 83 -1.58 -4.63 4.83
C GLU A 83 -1.36 -3.33 5.61
N MET A 84 -1.50 -2.19 4.94
CA MET A 84 -1.39 -0.87 5.55
C MET A 84 -2.56 0.00 5.10
N PHE A 85 -3.37 0.47 6.06
CA PHE A 85 -4.38 1.47 5.76
C PHE A 85 -3.75 2.86 5.67
N ILE A 86 -3.83 3.48 4.51
CA ILE A 86 -3.35 4.84 4.30
C ILE A 86 -4.49 5.79 4.64
N PRO A 87 -4.36 6.65 5.66
CA PRO A 87 -5.43 7.56 6.02
C PRO A 87 -5.73 8.57 4.90
N PRO A 88 -6.96 9.14 4.85
CA PRO A 88 -7.36 10.11 3.84
C PRO A 88 -6.69 11.48 4.06
N ILE A 89 -5.41 11.58 3.68
CA ILE A 89 -4.59 12.77 3.81
C ILE A 89 -4.59 13.56 2.49
N LYS A 90 -4.83 14.88 2.55
CA LYS A 90 -4.87 15.77 1.38
C LYS A 90 -3.62 16.64 1.23
N ASP A 91 -2.94 16.95 2.34
CA ASP A 91 -1.81 17.88 2.41
C ASP A 91 -0.44 17.22 2.20
N VAL A 92 -0.37 15.88 2.25
CA VAL A 92 0.89 15.13 2.09
C VAL A 92 0.97 14.53 0.70
N LYS A 93 1.97 14.95 -0.08
CA LYS A 93 2.28 14.40 -1.42
C LYS A 93 3.45 13.42 -1.43
N ARG A 94 4.35 13.54 -0.46
CA ARG A 94 5.57 12.73 -0.33
C ARG A 94 5.68 12.23 1.11
N ALA A 95 6.05 10.96 1.24
CA ALA A 95 6.23 10.27 2.50
C ALA A 95 7.44 9.33 2.42
N LYS A 96 7.78 8.71 3.54
CA LYS A 96 8.83 7.69 3.63
C LYS A 96 8.26 6.43 4.25
N LEU A 97 8.45 5.28 3.62
CA LEU A 97 8.30 4.00 4.29
C LEU A 97 9.53 3.75 5.14
N HIS A 98 9.34 3.44 6.41
CA HIS A 98 10.38 3.12 7.37
C HIS A 98 10.11 1.73 7.92
N ILE A 99 10.99 0.79 7.61
CA ILE A 99 10.95 -0.56 8.17
C ILE A 99 11.98 -0.65 9.28
N PHE A 100 11.56 -1.13 10.44
CA PHE A 100 12.48 -1.38 11.54
C PHE A 100 12.10 -2.61 12.37
N GLY A 101 13.12 -3.28 12.89
CA GLY A 101 12.96 -4.47 13.70
C GLY A 101 14.31 -5.06 14.11
N THR A 102 14.35 -5.70 15.26
CA THR A 102 15.56 -6.30 15.81
C THR A 102 15.35 -7.79 15.97
N PHE A 103 16.33 -8.56 15.47
CA PHE A 103 16.32 -10.00 15.54
C PHE A 103 17.43 -10.55 16.42
N ASN A 104 17.08 -11.18 17.54
CA ASN A 104 18.04 -11.70 18.49
C ASN A 104 18.39 -13.16 18.19
N GLY A 105 19.49 -13.37 17.48
CA GLY A 105 20.05 -14.69 17.23
C GLY A 105 20.98 -15.17 18.35
N TRP A 106 21.28 -16.47 18.34
CA TRP A 106 22.19 -17.10 19.32
C TRP A 106 23.62 -16.52 19.32
N SER A 107 24.11 -16.08 18.16
CA SER A 107 25.49 -15.59 17.98
C SER A 107 25.59 -14.11 17.61
N SER A 108 24.51 -13.52 17.08
CA SER A 108 24.49 -12.12 16.67
C SER A 108 23.07 -11.58 16.53
N THR A 109 22.90 -10.33 16.95
CA THR A 109 21.70 -9.53 16.68
C THR A 109 21.74 -9.04 15.23
N TYR A 110 20.60 -9.03 14.56
CA TYR A 110 20.41 -8.44 13.25
C TYR A 110 19.36 -7.35 13.32
N GLU A 111 19.71 -6.13 12.93
CA GLU A 111 18.83 -4.98 13.01
C GLU A 111 18.48 -4.52 11.59
N ILE A 112 17.20 -4.24 11.39
CA ILE A 112 16.68 -3.57 10.21
C ILE A 112 16.30 -2.17 10.66
N ASP A 113 16.82 -1.15 9.98
CA ASP A 113 16.41 0.25 10.11
C ASP A 113 16.64 0.93 8.77
N GLU A 114 15.66 0.81 7.86
CA GLU A 114 15.79 1.25 6.48
C GLU A 114 14.60 2.10 6.05
N LYS A 115 14.87 3.10 5.19
CA LYS A 115 13.88 4.08 4.74
C LYS A 115 13.87 4.22 3.23
N ALA A 116 12.68 4.28 2.64
CA ALA A 116 12.48 4.49 1.21
C ALA A 116 11.41 5.56 0.96
N GLU A 117 11.61 6.40 -0.07
CA GLU A 117 10.64 7.43 -0.43
C GLU A 117 9.46 6.86 -1.23
N VAL A 118 8.26 7.32 -0.91
CA VAL A 118 7.02 7.01 -1.63
C VAL A 118 6.21 8.29 -1.87
N SER A 119 5.35 8.26 -2.89
CA SER A 119 4.40 9.34 -3.14
C SER A 119 3.03 8.98 -2.57
N ILE A 120 2.32 9.97 -2.06
CA ILE A 120 0.91 9.80 -1.66
C ILE A 120 0.06 10.51 -2.70
N ARG A 121 -0.87 9.77 -3.29
CA ARG A 121 -1.90 10.30 -4.17
C ARG A 121 -3.15 10.53 -3.31
N PRO A 122 -3.59 11.79 -3.12
CA PRO A 122 -4.85 12.06 -2.45
C PRO A 122 -5.98 11.33 -3.17
N ARG A 123 -7.01 10.90 -2.43
CA ARG A 123 -8.20 10.29 -3.03
C ARG A 123 -8.74 11.24 -4.11
N SER A 124 -8.63 10.80 -5.35
CA SER A 124 -9.13 11.53 -6.50
C SER A 124 -10.30 10.74 -7.08
N ASP A 125 -11.51 11.22 -6.80
CA ASP A 125 -12.67 10.78 -7.55
C ASP A 125 -12.61 11.41 -8.95
N LEU A 126 -12.91 10.62 -9.98
CA LEU A 126 -12.90 11.04 -11.38
C LEU A 126 -14.34 11.30 -11.84
N THR A 127 -14.61 12.45 -12.46
CA THR A 127 -15.91 12.70 -13.10
C THR A 127 -15.76 12.80 -14.60
N LEU A 128 -16.37 11.86 -15.33
CA LEU A 128 -16.43 11.90 -16.78
C LEU A 128 -17.78 12.47 -17.24
N ILE A 129 -17.74 13.48 -18.10
CA ILE A 129 -18.92 14.05 -18.75
C ILE A 129 -18.84 13.70 -20.24
N GLN A 130 -19.91 13.11 -20.76
CA GLN A 130 -20.02 12.80 -22.17
C GLN A 130 -21.32 13.35 -22.74
N THR A 131 -21.21 14.10 -23.82
CA THR A 131 -22.34 14.56 -24.62
C THR A 131 -22.67 13.57 -25.74
N ASP A 132 -23.88 13.59 -26.26
CA ASP A 132 -24.26 12.77 -27.41
C ASP A 132 -23.60 13.27 -28.72
N LYS A 133 -23.24 14.55 -28.78
CA LYS A 133 -22.55 15.18 -29.92
C LYS A 133 -21.50 16.20 -29.46
N PRO A 134 -20.44 16.42 -30.26
CA PRO A 134 -19.46 17.47 -30.00
C PRO A 134 -19.91 18.87 -30.43
N LEU A 135 -20.90 19.01 -31.33
CA LEU A 135 -21.39 20.29 -31.86
C LEU A 135 -22.92 20.29 -31.98
N TYR A 136 -23.54 21.40 -31.57
CA TYR A 136 -24.99 21.60 -31.61
C TYR A 136 -25.35 22.83 -32.45
N LYS A 137 -26.44 22.73 -33.21
CA LYS A 137 -27.09 23.86 -33.88
C LYS A 137 -28.11 24.53 -32.93
N PRO A 138 -28.44 25.81 -33.15
CA PRO A 138 -29.51 26.48 -32.40
C PRO A 138 -30.81 25.67 -32.42
N GLY A 139 -31.48 25.57 -31.26
CA GLY A 139 -32.71 24.80 -31.08
C GLY A 139 -32.52 23.29 -30.86
N GLN A 140 -31.30 22.75 -30.95
CA GLN A 140 -31.05 21.35 -30.63
C GLN A 140 -30.97 21.12 -29.12
N THR A 141 -31.58 20.03 -28.66
CA THR A 141 -31.46 19.57 -27.27
C THR A 141 -30.09 18.90 -27.04
N VAL A 142 -29.38 19.35 -26.02
CA VAL A 142 -28.12 18.73 -25.54
C VAL A 142 -28.47 17.52 -24.67
N ARG A 143 -27.94 16.35 -25.02
CA ARG A 143 -28.02 15.17 -24.15
C ARG A 143 -26.64 14.85 -23.64
N PHE A 144 -26.54 14.58 -22.34
CA PHE A 144 -25.28 14.25 -21.71
C PHE A 144 -25.47 13.22 -20.61
N ARG A 145 -24.37 12.55 -20.26
CA ARG A 145 -24.26 11.68 -19.10
C ARG A 145 -23.07 12.11 -18.25
N VAL A 146 -23.22 12.00 -16.95
CA VAL A 146 -22.18 12.27 -15.96
C VAL A 146 -21.91 10.97 -15.20
N LEU A 147 -20.65 10.58 -15.18
CA LEU A 147 -20.17 9.32 -14.64
C LEU A 147 -19.09 9.62 -13.59
N PRO A 148 -19.46 9.79 -12.33
CA PRO A 148 -18.50 9.88 -11.24
C PRO A 148 -18.01 8.48 -10.86
N MET A 149 -16.69 8.34 -10.74
CA MET A 149 -15.99 7.08 -10.58
C MET A 149 -14.86 7.23 -9.56
N ASP A 150 -14.46 6.14 -8.91
CA ASP A 150 -13.27 6.09 -8.07
C ASP A 150 -11.99 5.89 -8.89
N SER A 151 -10.84 5.80 -8.21
CA SER A 151 -9.53 5.57 -8.82
C SER A 151 -9.41 4.22 -9.55
N GLU A 152 -10.26 3.25 -9.23
CA GLU A 152 -10.33 1.94 -9.89
C GLU A 152 -11.29 1.92 -11.08
N LEU A 153 -11.80 3.09 -11.48
CA LEU A 153 -12.80 3.24 -12.53
C LEU A 153 -14.12 2.51 -12.21
N LYS A 154 -14.45 2.36 -10.92
CA LYS A 154 -15.76 1.87 -10.49
C LYS A 154 -16.67 3.07 -10.24
N PRO A 155 -17.97 2.99 -10.57
CA PRO A 155 -18.91 4.06 -10.23
C PRO A 155 -18.86 4.37 -8.74
N LEU A 156 -18.90 5.66 -8.38
CA LEU A 156 -19.03 6.03 -6.97
C LEU A 156 -20.30 5.42 -6.36
N GLY A 157 -20.28 5.21 -5.03
CA GLY A 157 -21.38 4.58 -4.30
C GLY A 157 -22.71 5.34 -4.43
N LYS A 158 -23.80 4.70 -3.99
CA LYS A 158 -25.18 5.21 -4.12
C LYS A 158 -25.41 6.58 -3.47
N ASP A 159 -24.56 6.96 -2.52
CA ASP A 159 -24.66 8.23 -1.78
C ASP A 159 -23.86 9.35 -2.45
N ALA A 160 -23.26 9.11 -3.63
CA ALA A 160 -22.57 10.13 -4.37
C ALA A 160 -23.56 11.18 -4.84
N THR A 161 -23.39 12.41 -4.34
CA THR A 161 -24.20 13.57 -4.73
C THR A 161 -23.37 14.63 -5.40
N GLY A 162 -23.96 15.36 -6.35
CA GLY A 162 -23.28 16.49 -6.97
C GLY A 162 -24.23 17.51 -7.59
N ASP A 163 -23.67 18.69 -7.86
CA ASP A 163 -24.32 19.76 -8.61
C ASP A 163 -23.81 19.75 -10.05
N ILE A 164 -24.71 19.87 -11.01
CA ILE A 164 -24.41 19.98 -12.43
C ILE A 164 -24.95 21.31 -12.92
N TRP A 165 -24.19 22.04 -13.72
CA TRP A 165 -24.67 23.23 -14.40
C TRP A 165 -24.07 23.35 -15.78
N ILE A 166 -24.72 24.14 -16.64
CA ILE A 166 -24.26 24.48 -17.98
C ILE A 166 -24.03 25.99 -18.01
N GLU A 167 -22.88 26.40 -18.54
CA GLU A 167 -22.54 27.80 -18.79
C GLU A 167 -22.61 28.09 -20.28
N ASP A 168 -23.02 29.32 -20.63
CA ASP A 168 -22.84 29.84 -21.98
C ASP A 168 -21.39 30.27 -22.22
N SER A 169 -21.09 30.75 -23.43
CA SER A 169 -19.75 31.22 -23.79
C SER A 169 -19.28 32.45 -22.99
N SER A 170 -20.18 33.15 -22.31
CA SER A 170 -19.90 34.29 -21.45
C SER A 170 -19.70 33.88 -19.98
N GLY A 171 -19.78 32.58 -19.66
CA GLY A 171 -19.67 32.06 -18.30
C GLY A 171 -20.94 32.20 -17.47
N ILE A 172 -22.07 32.55 -18.09
CA ILE A 172 -23.35 32.68 -17.40
C ILE A 172 -24.00 31.30 -17.30
N ARG A 173 -24.43 30.93 -16.09
CA ARG A 173 -25.16 29.67 -15.87
C ARG A 173 -26.54 29.74 -16.51
N VAL A 174 -26.79 28.90 -17.51
CA VAL A 174 -28.05 28.83 -18.26
C VAL A 174 -28.94 27.66 -17.82
N SER A 175 -28.39 26.67 -17.12
CA SER A 175 -29.14 25.54 -16.55
C SER A 175 -28.41 24.96 -15.35
N GLN A 176 -29.16 24.43 -14.38
CA GLN A 176 -28.60 23.85 -13.17
C GLN A 176 -29.49 22.73 -12.61
N TRP A 177 -28.84 21.68 -12.10
CA TRP A 177 -29.41 20.61 -11.29
C TRP A 177 -28.60 20.51 -10.01
N LYS A 178 -29.26 20.60 -8.85
CA LYS A 178 -28.60 20.56 -7.54
C LYS A 178 -28.93 19.28 -6.80
N ASN A 179 -28.02 18.84 -5.93
CA ASN A 179 -28.20 17.68 -5.06
C ASN A 179 -28.63 16.42 -5.82
N LEU A 180 -28.08 16.20 -7.02
CA LEU A 180 -28.36 14.99 -7.78
C LEU A 180 -27.67 13.81 -7.14
N THR A 181 -28.42 12.73 -6.93
CA THR A 181 -27.85 11.43 -6.54
C THR A 181 -27.48 10.67 -7.81
N PHE A 182 -26.23 10.22 -7.92
CA PHE A 182 -25.77 9.47 -9.07
C PHE A 182 -26.16 7.99 -8.93
N GLU A 183 -27.25 7.59 -9.59
CA GLU A 183 -27.71 6.20 -9.59
C GLU A 183 -26.94 5.35 -10.60
N ARG A 184 -26.63 4.10 -10.23
CA ARG A 184 -26.15 3.07 -11.16
C ARG A 184 -27.29 2.72 -12.11
N SER A 185 -27.09 2.84 -13.43
CA SER A 185 -28.13 2.43 -14.38
C SER A 185 -28.48 0.95 -14.14
N LYS A 186 -29.78 0.66 -14.05
CA LYS A 186 -30.31 -0.71 -13.94
C LYS A 186 -29.89 -1.57 -15.13
#